data_AF-A0A3S5AN14-F1
#
_entry.id   AF-A0A3S5AN14-F1
#
_cell.length_a   1.000
_cell.length_b   1.000
_cell.length_c   1.000
_cell.angle_alpha   90.00
_cell.angle_beta   90.00
_cell.angle_gamma   90.00
#
_symmetry.space_group_name_H-M   'P 1'
#
loop_
_entity.id
_entity.type
_entity.pdbx_description
1 polymer ?
#
loop_
_entity_poly.entity_id
_entity_poly.type
_entity_poly.pdbx_seq_one_letter_code
_entity_poly.pdbx_strand_id
1 'polypeptide(L)'
;MGGFCGYLATMSGLAGGADAAYIFEEAFTIDDLREDVVHLRAKIADNVQRGLVLRAENANKNYTTQFIHSLYTEEGKGIFDCRSVSLSRCFC
;
A
#
# COMPACT_ATOMS: atom_id res chain seq x y z
N MET A 1 -7.13 8.04 -8.13
CA MET A 1 -6.80 9.24 -8.94
C MET A 1 -5.29 9.28 -9.20
N GLY A 2 -4.82 10.12 -10.13
CA GLY A 2 -3.39 10.41 -10.32
C GLY A 2 -2.77 9.89 -11.62
N GLY A 3 -3.47 9.04 -12.39
CA GLY A 3 -2.96 8.52 -13.65
C GLY A 3 -1.57 7.91 -13.48
N PHE A 4 -0.60 8.35 -14.30
CA PHE A 4 0.80 7.91 -14.25
C PHE A 4 1.69 8.72 -13.29
N CYS A 5 1.19 9.81 -12.68
CA CYS A 5 2.00 10.64 -11.81
C CYS A 5 1.87 10.18 -10.35
N GLY A 6 3.02 9.90 -9.72
CA GLY A 6 3.10 9.44 -8.33
C GLY A 6 2.80 10.51 -7.29
N TYR A 7 2.84 11.79 -7.68
CA TYR A 7 2.81 12.94 -6.78
C TYR A 7 1.70 12.89 -5.71
N LEU A 8 0.47 12.54 -6.10
CA LEU A 8 -0.64 12.48 -5.16
C LEU A 8 -0.42 11.38 -4.11
N ALA A 9 0.08 10.21 -4.51
CA ALA A 9 0.36 9.10 -3.62
C ALA A 9 1.52 9.42 -2.67
N THR A 10 2.60 10.03 -3.17
CA THR A 10 3.76 10.39 -2.34
C THR A 10 3.40 11.50 -1.34
N MET A 11 2.71 12.55 -1.77
CA MET A 11 2.31 13.65 -0.90
C MET A 11 1.26 13.23 0.13
N SER A 12 0.28 12.41 -0.27
CA SER A 12 -0.70 11.85 0.68
C SER A 12 -0.07 10.84 1.63
N GLY A 13 0.97 10.12 1.20
CA GLY A 13 1.75 9.25 2.05
C GLY A 13 2.53 10.01 3.10
N LEU A 14 3.20 11.08 2.69
CA LEU A 14 3.93 11.94 3.62
C LEU A 14 2.99 12.64 4.61
N ALA A 15 1.86 13.17 4.13
CA ALA A 15 0.88 13.83 4.99
C ALA A 15 0.11 12.86 5.90
N GLY A 16 -0.16 11.64 5.41
CA GLY A 16 -0.92 10.60 6.10
C GLY A 16 -0.06 9.65 6.95
N GLY A 17 1.26 9.77 6.89
CA GLY A 17 2.19 8.85 7.55
C GLY A 17 2.06 7.42 7.02
N ALA A 18 1.95 7.25 5.71
CA ALA A 18 1.91 5.93 5.09
C ALA A 18 3.25 5.19 5.27
N ASP A 19 3.16 3.89 5.53
CA ASP A 19 4.32 3.00 5.67
C ASP A 19 4.97 2.70 4.31
N ALA A 20 4.15 2.61 3.25
CA ALA A 20 4.58 2.36 1.89
C ALA A 20 3.72 3.13 0.89
N ALA A 21 4.33 3.65 -0.18
CA ALA A 21 3.64 4.35 -1.26
C ALA A 21 4.13 3.84 -2.62
N TYR A 22 3.31 3.05 -3.29
CA TYR A 22 3.62 2.51 -4.62
C TYR A 22 3.26 3.53 -5.71
N ILE A 23 4.29 4.02 -6.39
CA ILE A 23 4.19 5.00 -7.49
C ILE A 23 4.66 4.38 -8.80
N PHE A 24 4.32 5.02 -9.93
CA PHE A 24 4.76 4.57 -11.26
C PHE A 24 6.22 4.94 -11.55
N GLU A 25 6.69 6.04 -10.96
CA GLU A 25 8.04 6.58 -11.19
C GLU A 25 9.13 5.66 -10.61
N GLU A 26 8.80 4.88 -9.58
CA GLU A 26 9.68 3.92 -8.93
C GLU A 26 9.18 2.50 -9.22
N ALA A 27 9.94 1.76 -10.03
CA ALA A 27 9.58 0.39 -10.37
C ALA A 27 9.84 -0.52 -9.16
N PHE A 28 8.78 -1.10 -8.62
CA PHE A 28 8.84 -2.08 -7.54
C PHE A 28 8.71 -3.51 -8.08
N THR A 29 9.43 -4.41 -7.44
CA THR A 29 9.45 -5.84 -7.70
C THR A 29 8.70 -6.62 -6.61
N ILE A 30 8.62 -7.95 -6.77
CA ILE A 30 8.00 -8.80 -5.74
C ILE A 30 8.83 -8.87 -4.46
N ASP A 31 10.15 -8.69 -4.54
CA ASP A 31 10.99 -8.74 -3.35
C ASP A 31 10.79 -7.51 -2.46
N ASP A 32 10.57 -6.33 -3.07
CA ASP A 32 10.22 -5.11 -2.33
C ASP A 32 8.89 -5.27 -1.57
N LEU A 33 7.87 -5.83 -2.24
CA LEU A 33 6.58 -6.15 -1.61
C LEU A 33 6.74 -7.10 -0.40
N ARG A 34 7.66 -8.07 -0.50
CA ARG A 34 7.92 -9.01 0.60
C ARG A 34 8.63 -8.34 1.76
N GLU A 35 9.59 -7.46 1.49
CA GLU A 35 10.28 -6.69 2.52
C GLU A 35 9.30 -5.79 3.28
N ASP A 36 8.39 -5.11 2.57
CA ASP A 36 7.34 -4.28 3.16
C ASP A 36 6.41 -5.08 4.07
N VAL A 37 6.02 -6.31 3.68
CA VAL A 37 5.22 -7.21 4.51
C VAL A 37 5.95 -7.60 5.80
N VAL A 38 7.23 -7.95 5.70
CA VAL A 38 8.05 -8.31 6.87
C VAL A 38 8.18 -7.12 7.82
N HIS A 39 8.39 -5.92 7.26
CA HIS A 39 8.49 -4.69 8.02
C HIS A 39 7.17 -4.33 8.72
N LEU A 40 6.03 -4.47 8.03
CA LEU A 40 4.70 -4.29 8.59
C LEU A 40 4.42 -5.28 9.74
N ARG A 41 4.82 -6.55 9.58
CA ARG A 41 4.68 -7.55 10.65
C ARG A 41 5.50 -7.16 11.88
N ALA A 42 6.73 -6.69 11.70
CA ALA A 42 7.57 -6.22 12.80
C ALA A 42 6.96 -5.00 13.51
N LYS A 43 6.47 -4.01 12.74
CA LYS A 43 5.80 -2.82 13.29
C LYS A 43 4.56 -3.16 14.14
N ILE A 44 3.77 -4.13 13.70
CA ILE A 44 2.56 -4.56 14.43
C ILE A 44 2.93 -5.32 15.72
N ALA A 45 4.01 -6.09 15.70
CA ALA A 45 4.54 -6.74 16.90
C ALA A 45 5.05 -5.72 17.93
N ASP A 46 5.65 -4.62 17.47
CA ASP A 46 6.19 -3.52 18.30
C ASP A 46 5.12 -2.50 18.75
N ASN A 47 3.83 -2.89 18.75
CA ASN A 47 2.70 -2.15 19.34
C ASN A 47 2.05 -1.06 18.44
N VAL A 48 2.48 -0.92 17.18
CA VAL A 48 1.82 -0.05 16.19
C VAL A 48 0.80 -0.88 15.40
N GLN A 49 -0.44 -0.94 15.87
CA GLN A 49 -1.51 -1.75 15.28
C GLN A 49 -2.14 -1.16 13.99
N ARG A 50 -1.46 -0.25 13.31
CA ARG A 50 -1.98 0.43 12.12
C ARG A 50 -0.90 0.51 11.07
N GLY A 51 -1.21 0.02 9.87
CA GLY A 51 -0.39 0.19 8.69
C GLY A 51 -1.20 0.90 7.61
N LEU A 52 -0.61 1.89 6.95
CA LEU A 52 -1.23 2.57 5.81
C LEU A 52 -0.36 2.37 4.58
N VAL A 53 -0.92 1.75 3.56
CA VAL A 53 -0.24 1.50 2.28
C VAL A 53 -1.00 2.25 1.19
N LEU A 54 -0.30 3.10 0.45
CA LEU A 54 -0.85 3.86 -0.66
C LEU A 54 -0.37 3.30 -1.98
N ARG A 55 -1.24 3.37 -2.98
CA ARG A 55 -0.96 2.92 -4.34
C ARG A 55 -1.58 3.88 -5.34
N ALA A 56 -0.80 4.35 -6.30
CA ALA A 56 -1.33 5.07 -7.45
C ALA A 56 -2.06 4.10 -8.41
N GLU A 57 -3.14 4.55 -9.05
CA GLU A 57 -4.00 3.69 -9.91
C GLU A 57 -3.22 3.02 -11.04
N ASN A 58 -2.29 3.73 -11.68
CA ASN A 58 -1.45 3.22 -12.76
C ASN A 58 -0.01 2.94 -12.33
N ALA A 59 0.24 2.63 -11.05
CA ALA A 59 1.60 2.29 -10.59
C ALA A 59 2.17 1.08 -11.34
N ASN A 60 1.35 0.04 -11.57
CA ASN A 60 1.71 -1.11 -12.38
C ASN A 60 0.44 -1.78 -12.93
N LYS A 61 0.52 -2.37 -14.13
CA LYS A 61 -0.58 -3.11 -14.77
C LYS A 61 -0.86 -4.45 -14.11
N ASN A 62 0.18 -5.14 -13.63
CA ASN A 62 0.06 -6.49 -13.07
C ASN A 62 -0.20 -6.46 -11.56
N TYR A 63 0.48 -5.60 -10.83
CA TYR A 63 0.27 -5.41 -9.38
C TYR A 63 -0.93 -4.50 -9.12
N THR A 64 -2.12 -5.09 -9.19
CA THR A 64 -3.38 -4.42 -8.91
C THR A 64 -3.62 -4.29 -7.40
N THR A 65 -4.49 -3.36 -7.01
CA THR A 65 -4.90 -3.20 -5.60
C THR A 65 -5.46 -4.50 -5.02
N GLN A 66 -6.20 -5.28 -5.82
CA GLN A 66 -6.74 -6.56 -5.38
C GLN A 66 -5.65 -7.61 -5.14
N PHE A 67 -4.64 -7.65 -6.01
CA PHE A 67 -3.50 -8.55 -5.83
C PHE A 67 -2.74 -8.21 -4.55
N ILE A 68 -2.43 -6.93 -4.35
CA ILE A 68 -1.72 -6.45 -3.15
C ILE A 68 -2.55 -6.76 -1.91
N HIS A 69 -3.85 -6.46 -1.92
CA HIS A 69 -4.76 -6.76 -0.80
C HIS A 69 -4.79 -8.26 -0.46
N SER A 70 -4.88 -9.13 -1.46
CA SER A 70 -4.87 -10.58 -1.27
C SER A 70 -3.52 -11.07 -0.70
N LEU A 71 -2.41 -10.53 -1.20
CA LEU A 71 -1.05 -10.86 -0.73
C LEU A 71 -0.87 -10.48 0.73
N TYR A 72 -1.21 -9.25 1.11
CA TYR A 72 -1.13 -8.83 2.52
C TYR A 72 -2.10 -9.58 3.43
N THR A 73 -3.27 -9.97 2.93
CA THR A 73 -4.23 -10.77 3.71
C THR A 73 -3.70 -12.18 3.97
N GLU A 74 -3.10 -12.83 2.98
CA GLU A 74 -2.49 -14.15 3.11
C GLU A 74 -1.28 -14.12 4.06
N GLU A 75 -0.37 -13.17 3.88
CA GLU A 75 0.83 -13.03 4.72
C GLU A 75 0.51 -12.52 6.14
N GLY A 76 -0.61 -11.81 6.30
CA GLY A 76 -1.10 -11.27 7.56
C GLY A 76 -1.98 -12.21 8.38
N LYS A 77 -2.27 -13.43 7.89
CA LYS A 77 -3.14 -14.40 8.58
C LYS A 77 -2.67 -14.63 10.02
N GLY A 78 -3.54 -14.25 10.97
CA GLY A 78 -3.32 -14.40 12.41
C GLY A 78 -2.68 -13.20 13.11
N ILE A 79 -2.32 -12.13 12.38
CA ILE A 79 -1.68 -10.93 12.94
C ILE A 79 -2.50 -9.68 12.65
N PHE A 80 -2.98 -9.48 11.42
CA PHE A 80 -3.75 -8.28 11.04
C PHE A 80 -4.77 -8.54 9.91
N ASP A 81 -5.84 -7.76 9.88
CA ASP A 81 -6.85 -7.76 8.81
C ASP A 81 -6.57 -6.59 7.85
N CYS A 82 -6.59 -6.86 6.55
CA CYS A 82 -6.34 -5.85 5.53
C CYS A 82 -7.65 -5.34 4.94
N ARG A 83 -7.75 -4.03 4.72
CA ARG A 83 -8.87 -3.42 4.00
C ARG A 83 -8.35 -2.54 2.89
N SER A 84 -8.82 -2.76 1.67
CA SER A 84 -8.54 -1.88 0.54
C SER A 84 -9.64 -0.84 0.41
N VAL A 85 -9.26 0.44 0.31
CA VAL A 85 -10.17 1.54 -0.01
C VAL A 85 -9.71 2.20 -1.29
N SER A 86 -10.58 2.28 -2.29
CA SER A 86 -10.33 3.03 -3.52
C SER A 86 -10.88 4.45 -3.38
N LEU A 87 -9.99 5.43 -3.18
CA LEU A 87 -10.34 6.85 -3.23
C LEU A 87 -10.36 7.34 -4.68
N SER A 88 -11.56 7.35 -5.26
CA SER A 88 -11.81 7.86 -6.61
C SER A 88 -12.55 9.19 -6.54
N ARG A 89 -13.87 9.17 -6.36
CA ARG A 89 -14.69 10.38 -6.35
C ARG A 89 -15.48 10.42 -5.05
N CYS A 90 -14.98 11.16 -4.06
CA CYS A 90 -15.77 11.51 -2.89
C CYS A 90 -16.78 12.56 -3.32
N PHE A 91 -18.02 12.12 -3.56
CA PHE A 91 -19.15 13.05 -3.63
C PHE A 91 -19.49 13.49 -2.20
N CYS A 92 -19.58 14.81 -2.01
CA CYS A 92 -20.07 15.43 -0.79
C CYS A 92 -21.57 15.69 -0.91
#